data_AF-A0AAD7T9G8-F1
#
_entry.id   AF-A0AAD7T9G8-F1
#
_cell.length_a   1.000
_cell.length_b   1.000
_cell.length_c   1.000
_cell.angle_alpha   90.00
_cell.angle_beta   90.00
_cell.angle_gamma   90.00
#
_symmetry.space_group_name_H-M   'P 1'
#
loop_
_entity.id
_entity.type
_entity.pdbx_description
1 polymer ?
#
loop_
_entity_poly.entity_id
_entity_poly.type
_entity_poly.pdbx_seq_one_letter_code
_entity_poly.pdbx_strand_id
1 'polypeptide(L)'
;MLLDIMQTNEVGGLVIIQDTVDCCGRQLLKGFIHCALKRDEVVHVLGFEVCENEFRGGLDSKFTQGLYFHDGYTDPLGWTECPPLTVHHFTPQDINTCLSQSEQLKTVTLVVDSLSWILRHHSPAIVCQRLQELRRGGALRSVLLLLHSDMHQQGIVGSLCHLATAVILVAPGMSGQHTVAKTTRRTKSGRVTREEECFSVSEDLTITIEAQSSCSGKTLPEPEEYEADPAANLTFNLRLSEVEREAKEKLSLPFVFSQEKKSALLHPRPGAGRILYEPDDNDDFDQEDPDDDLDV
;
A
#
# COMPACT_ATOMS: atom_id res chain seq x y z
N MET A 1 4.33 -5.42 11.98
CA MET A 1 4.59 -4.33 11.01
C MET A 1 4.22 -2.91 11.48
N LEU A 2 3.16 -2.73 12.26
CA LEU A 2 2.66 -1.42 12.70
C LEU A 2 3.71 -0.65 13.52
N LEU A 3 4.30 -1.28 14.53
CA LEU A 3 5.38 -0.68 15.33
C LEU A 3 6.62 -0.38 14.48
N ASP A 4 6.93 -1.21 13.48
CA ASP A 4 8.05 -0.95 12.58
C ASP A 4 7.82 0.32 11.77
N ILE A 5 6.61 0.55 11.26
CA ILE A 5 6.27 1.79 10.53
C ILE A 5 6.37 3.00 11.46
N MET A 6 5.94 2.87 12.71
CA MET A 6 6.11 3.93 13.71
C MET A 6 7.58 4.26 13.97
N GLN A 7 8.45 3.27 13.94
CA GLN A 7 9.89 3.40 14.23
C GLN A 7 10.73 3.67 12.98
N THR A 8 10.16 3.56 11.79
CA THR A 8 10.87 3.65 10.52
C THR A 8 11.52 5.02 10.36
N ASN A 9 12.80 5.02 9.98
CA ASN A 9 13.63 6.21 9.75
C ASN A 9 13.78 6.56 8.25
N GLU A 10 12.80 6.18 7.44
CA GLU A 10 12.80 6.52 6.03
C GLU A 10 12.40 7.99 5.84
N VAL A 11 13.22 8.74 5.08
CA VAL A 11 12.95 10.12 4.68
C VAL A 11 11.93 10.12 3.54
N GLY A 12 10.92 10.99 3.63
CA GLY A 12 9.84 11.11 2.65
C GLY A 12 8.81 9.97 2.72
N GLY A 13 8.59 9.38 3.89
CA GLY A 13 7.52 8.41 4.11
C GLY A 13 6.14 9.07 4.04
N LEU A 14 5.19 8.46 3.33
CA LEU A 14 3.77 8.86 3.35
C LEU A 14 2.95 7.76 3.99
N VAL A 15 2.34 8.03 5.14
CA VAL A 15 1.51 7.09 5.88
C VAL A 15 0.08 7.61 5.92
N ILE A 16 -0.86 6.79 5.49
CA ILE A 16 -2.30 7.10 5.55
C ILE A 16 -2.94 6.17 6.58
N ILE A 17 -3.56 6.75 7.60
CA ILE A 17 -4.45 6.05 8.52
C ILE A 17 -5.86 6.20 7.96
N GLN A 18 -6.48 5.09 7.59
CA GLN A 18 -7.88 5.04 7.21
C GLN A 18 -8.71 4.63 8.41
N ASP A 19 -9.77 5.38 8.64
CA ASP A 19 -10.79 5.08 9.61
C ASP A 19 -12.19 5.13 9.00
N THR A 20 -13.16 4.76 9.83
CA THR A 20 -14.58 4.81 9.56
C THR A 20 -15.28 5.39 10.77
N VAL A 21 -16.54 5.80 10.62
CA VAL A 21 -17.40 6.22 11.74
C VAL A 21 -17.46 5.19 12.88
N ASP A 22 -17.35 3.90 12.58
CA ASP A 22 -17.40 2.82 13.57
C ASP A 22 -16.09 2.68 14.36
N CYS A 23 -14.96 3.05 13.76
CA CYS A 23 -13.63 2.81 14.31
C CYS A 23 -12.73 4.02 14.06
N CYS A 24 -12.67 4.93 15.04
CA CYS A 24 -11.89 6.16 14.93
C CYS A 24 -10.37 5.91 14.93
N GLY A 25 -9.67 6.44 13.92
CA GLY A 25 -8.22 6.32 13.78
C GLY A 25 -7.42 7.37 14.54
N ARG A 26 -8.09 8.34 15.17
CA ARG A 26 -7.42 9.47 15.85
C ARG A 26 -6.55 9.05 17.04
N GLN A 27 -6.97 8.04 17.80
CA GLN A 27 -6.15 7.52 18.90
C GLN A 27 -4.83 6.91 18.39
N LEU A 28 -4.90 6.19 17.26
CA LEU A 28 -3.72 5.68 16.60
C LEU A 28 -2.84 6.83 16.09
N LEU A 29 -3.43 7.86 15.45
CA LEU A 29 -2.71 9.06 15.00
C LEU A 29 -1.97 9.74 16.17
N LYS A 30 -2.63 9.94 17.31
CA LYS A 30 -2.00 10.49 18.52
C LYS A 30 -0.85 9.62 19.03
N GLY A 31 -0.98 8.29 18.96
CA GLY A 31 0.11 7.37 19.27
C GLY A 31 1.32 7.51 18.32
N PHE A 32 1.10 7.71 17.01
CA PHE A 32 2.18 8.00 16.06
C PHE A 32 2.92 9.30 16.39
N ILE A 33 2.17 10.34 16.75
CA ILE A 33 2.74 11.63 17.17
C ILE A 33 3.55 11.48 18.45
N HIS A 34 3.01 10.78 19.43
CA HIS A 34 3.69 10.51 20.69
C HIS A 34 5.02 9.76 20.47
N CYS A 35 5.04 8.77 19.57
CA CYS A 35 6.27 8.09 19.18
C CYS A 35 7.26 9.01 18.45
N ALA A 36 6.80 9.93 17.60
CA ALA A 36 7.66 10.93 16.95
C ALA A 36 8.29 11.90 17.96
N LEU A 37 7.49 12.40 18.91
CA LEU A 37 7.96 13.31 19.97
C LEU A 37 8.96 12.62 20.91
N LYS A 38 8.79 11.32 21.21
CA LYS A 38 9.77 10.52 21.96
C LYS A 38 11.12 10.40 21.27
N ARG A 39 11.18 10.59 19.95
CA ARG A 39 12.42 10.58 19.16
C ARG A 39 13.05 11.97 19.02
N ASP A 40 12.56 12.97 19.75
CA ASP A 40 12.96 14.38 19.65
C ASP A 40 12.74 14.97 18.23
N GLU A 41 11.70 14.48 17.53
CA GLU A 41 11.28 15.04 16.25
C GLU A 41 10.39 16.26 16.44
N VAL A 42 10.47 17.19 15.50
CA VAL A 42 9.52 18.31 15.44
C VAL A 42 8.28 17.84 14.68
N VAL A 43 7.11 18.00 15.30
CA VAL A 43 5.83 17.61 14.71
C VAL A 43 5.01 18.85 14.41
N HIS A 44 4.63 19.05 13.15
CA HIS A 44 3.66 20.07 12.75
C HIS A 44 2.32 19.42 12.49
N VAL A 45 1.26 19.88 13.15
CA VAL A 45 -0.10 19.38 12.99
C VAL A 45 -0.95 20.42 12.28
N LEU A 46 -1.57 20.04 11.16
CA LEU A 46 -2.62 20.82 10.51
C LEU A 46 -3.97 20.31 11.02
N GLY A 47 -4.59 21.07 11.91
CA GLY A 47 -5.87 20.71 12.54
C GLY A 47 -7.05 21.32 11.82
N PHE A 48 -7.90 20.50 11.19
CA PHE A 48 -9.12 20.96 10.50
C PHE A 48 -10.41 20.46 11.15
N GLU A 49 -10.37 19.34 11.87
CA GLU A 49 -11.56 18.75 12.50
C GLU A 49 -11.63 18.97 14.00
N VAL A 50 -10.49 19.01 14.68
CA VAL A 50 -10.41 19.15 16.14
C VAL A 50 -9.65 20.40 16.53
N CYS A 51 -10.13 21.07 17.58
CA CYS A 51 -9.46 22.23 18.15
C CYS A 51 -8.16 21.84 18.88
N GLU A 52 -7.23 22.79 18.99
CA GLU A 52 -5.93 22.55 19.62
C GLU A 52 -6.02 21.96 21.04
N ASN A 53 -6.98 22.43 21.85
CA ASN A 53 -7.13 21.99 23.24
C ASN A 53 -7.52 20.51 23.34
N GLU A 54 -8.46 20.05 22.52
CA GLU A 54 -8.89 18.65 22.48
C GLU A 54 -7.83 17.76 21.83
N PHE A 55 -7.11 18.28 20.83
CA PHE A 55 -6.01 17.56 20.21
C PHE A 55 -4.87 17.31 21.22
N ARG A 56 -4.48 18.35 21.96
CA ARG A 56 -3.49 18.28 23.04
C ARG A 56 -3.97 17.46 24.24
N GLY A 57 -5.28 17.28 24.41
CA GLY A 57 -5.85 16.37 25.39
C GLY A 57 -5.29 14.96 25.22
N GLY A 58 -4.58 14.48 26.26
CA GLY A 58 -3.93 13.16 26.28
C GLY A 58 -2.44 13.17 25.90
N LEU A 59 -1.89 14.27 25.37
CA LEU A 59 -0.45 14.41 25.14
C LEU A 59 0.25 14.95 26.40
N ASP A 60 1.40 14.36 26.73
CA ASP A 60 2.24 14.82 27.84
C ASP A 60 2.71 16.26 27.63
N SER A 61 2.57 17.10 28.66
CA SER A 61 3.02 18.51 28.68
C SER A 61 4.52 18.71 28.48
N LYS A 62 5.30 17.62 28.56
CA LYS A 62 6.75 17.62 28.29
C LYS A 62 7.08 17.84 26.82
N PHE A 63 6.17 17.46 25.91
CA PHE A 63 6.42 17.50 24.47
C PHE A 63 5.96 18.80 23.80
N THR A 64 5.51 19.79 24.58
CA THR A 64 4.99 21.06 24.05
C THR A 64 6.03 21.86 23.26
N GLN A 65 7.32 21.64 23.50
CA GLN A 65 8.40 22.31 22.76
C GLN A 65 8.63 21.73 21.35
N GLY A 66 8.21 20.50 21.08
CA GLY A 66 8.38 19.83 19.79
C GLY A 66 7.13 19.80 18.91
N LEU A 67 5.98 20.23 19.44
CA LEU A 67 4.69 20.18 18.76
C LEU A 67 4.22 21.58 18.36
N TYR A 68 4.12 21.82 17.05
CA TYR A 68 3.54 23.04 16.48
C TYR A 68 2.16 22.73 15.91
N PHE A 69 1.13 23.34 16.47
CA PHE A 69 -0.24 23.19 15.98
C PHE A 69 -0.61 24.39 15.11
N HIS A 70 -1.06 24.13 13.89
CA HIS A 70 -1.57 25.13 12.96
C HIS A 70 -3.09 25.03 12.92
N ASP A 71 -3.76 26.06 13.42
CA ASP A 71 -5.22 26.08 13.54
C ASP A 71 -5.90 26.36 12.19
N GLY A 72 -6.45 25.32 11.59
CA GLY A 72 -7.39 25.41 10.47
C GLY A 72 -8.84 25.07 10.89
N TYR A 73 -9.12 24.95 12.19
CA TYR A 73 -10.42 24.56 12.73
C TYR A 73 -11.31 25.78 13.00
N THR A 74 -10.75 26.84 13.57
CA THR A 74 -11.53 28.04 13.94
C THR A 74 -12.06 28.79 12.72
N ASP A 75 -11.25 28.88 11.66
CA ASP A 75 -11.64 29.56 10.41
C ASP A 75 -11.06 28.86 9.16
N PRO A 76 -11.54 27.64 8.82
CA PRO A 76 -11.02 26.86 7.70
C PRO A 76 -11.15 27.54 6.34
N LEU A 77 -12.10 28.47 6.19
CA LEU A 77 -12.43 29.15 4.93
C LEU A 77 -11.96 30.60 4.88
N GLY A 78 -11.35 31.13 5.93
CA GLY A 78 -10.84 32.50 5.96
C GLY A 78 -11.94 33.56 5.94
N TRP A 79 -13.05 33.32 6.63
CA TRP A 79 -14.14 34.28 6.74
C TRP A 79 -13.82 35.43 7.71
N THR A 80 -12.84 35.25 8.59
CA THR A 80 -12.29 36.28 9.48
C THR A 80 -11.10 36.97 8.82
N GLU A 81 -10.84 38.24 9.13
CA GLU A 81 -9.86 39.06 8.39
C GLU A 81 -8.38 38.63 8.59
N CYS A 82 -8.09 37.64 9.44
CA CYS A 82 -6.72 37.16 9.72
C CYS A 82 -6.69 35.64 10.01
N PRO A 83 -6.93 34.76 9.02
CA PRO A 83 -6.91 33.33 9.28
C PRO A 83 -5.45 32.82 9.37
N PRO A 84 -5.08 32.09 10.44
CA PRO A 84 -3.74 31.52 10.59
C PRO A 84 -3.45 30.40 9.59
N LEU A 85 -4.45 29.58 9.24
CA LEU A 85 -4.39 28.56 8.22
C LEU A 85 -5.77 28.40 7.58
N THR A 86 -5.84 28.32 6.25
CA THR A 86 -7.08 28.00 5.53
C THR A 86 -6.89 26.74 4.73
N VAL A 87 -7.99 26.12 4.31
CA VAL A 87 -7.94 24.95 3.42
C VAL A 87 -7.23 25.27 2.10
N HIS A 88 -7.35 26.51 1.61
CA HIS A 88 -6.70 26.97 0.38
C HIS A 88 -5.19 27.08 0.51
N HIS A 89 -4.68 27.30 1.73
CA HIS A 89 -3.26 27.32 2.06
C HIS A 89 -2.65 25.91 2.20
N PHE A 90 -3.36 24.84 1.81
CA PHE A 90 -2.75 23.52 1.67
C PHE A 90 -1.87 23.46 0.43
N THR A 91 -0.92 24.37 0.24
CA THR A 91 0.07 24.33 -0.84
C THR A 91 1.46 23.97 -0.27
N PRO A 92 2.35 23.36 -1.07
CA PRO A 92 3.70 23.06 -0.59
C PRO A 92 4.48 24.29 -0.16
N GLN A 93 4.22 25.46 -0.76
CA GLN A 93 4.90 26.71 -0.40
C GLN A 93 4.47 27.21 0.99
N ASP A 94 3.17 27.21 1.26
CA ASP A 94 2.61 27.59 2.55
C ASP A 94 3.04 26.62 3.64
N ILE A 95 2.97 25.30 3.35
CA ILE A 95 3.46 24.26 4.27
C ILE A 95 4.95 24.45 4.54
N ASN A 96 5.79 24.67 3.52
CA ASN A 96 7.21 24.92 3.73
C ASN A 96 7.47 26.19 4.57
N THR A 97 6.64 27.22 4.42
CA THR A 97 6.70 28.43 5.27
C THR A 97 6.37 28.09 6.72
N CYS A 98 5.34 27.28 6.97
CA CYS A 98 5.02 26.76 8.30
C CYS A 98 6.16 25.90 8.88
N LEU A 99 6.83 25.08 8.07
CA LEU A 99 7.97 24.25 8.50
C LEU A 99 9.19 25.10 8.84
N SER A 100 9.40 26.23 8.16
CA SER A 100 10.53 27.13 8.40
C SER A 100 10.53 27.82 9.77
N GLN A 101 9.42 27.74 10.50
CA GLN A 101 9.29 28.21 11.88
C GLN A 101 10.00 27.29 12.90
N SER A 102 10.42 26.10 12.47
CA SER A 102 11.14 25.12 13.30
C SER A 102 12.66 25.23 13.18
N GLU A 103 13.40 24.70 14.17
CA GLU A 103 14.85 24.62 14.14
C GLU A 103 15.34 23.72 12.99
N GLN A 104 16.15 24.28 12.08
CA GLN A 104 16.61 23.62 10.84
C GLN A 104 17.40 22.31 11.02
N LEU A 105 17.79 21.95 12.24
CA LEU A 105 18.63 20.78 12.53
C LEU A 105 17.81 19.52 12.90
N LYS A 106 16.52 19.65 13.22
CA LYS A 106 15.69 18.51 13.67
C LYS A 106 14.87 17.92 12.53
N THR A 107 14.67 16.60 12.55
CA THR A 107 13.81 15.93 11.57
C THR A 107 12.36 16.31 11.79
N VAL A 108 11.67 16.68 10.72
CA VAL A 108 10.31 17.21 10.77
C VAL A 108 9.28 16.19 10.28
N THR A 109 8.22 15.98 11.06
CA THR A 109 7.07 15.13 10.72
C THR A 109 5.82 16.01 10.56
N LEU A 110 5.20 15.94 9.39
CA LEU A 110 3.95 16.66 9.10
C LEU A 110 2.76 15.74 9.39
N VAL A 111 1.77 16.26 10.10
CA VAL A 111 0.54 15.56 10.45
C VAL A 111 -0.65 16.34 9.93
N VAL A 112 -1.58 15.66 9.28
CA VAL A 112 -2.86 16.23 8.88
C VAL A 112 -3.96 15.45 9.59
N ASP A 113 -4.66 16.13 10.50
CA ASP A 113 -5.72 15.52 11.32
C ASP A 113 -6.94 15.12 10.49
N SER A 114 -7.20 15.76 9.34
CA SER A 114 -8.22 15.28 8.41
C SER A 114 -7.90 15.65 6.97
N LEU A 115 -7.55 14.64 6.18
CA LEU A 115 -7.43 14.76 4.73
C LEU A 115 -8.82 14.88 4.08
N SER A 116 -9.86 14.31 4.71
CA SER A 116 -11.23 14.36 4.23
C SER A 116 -11.75 15.78 4.09
N TRP A 117 -11.39 16.66 5.02
CA TRP A 117 -11.73 18.07 4.92
C TRP A 117 -11.06 18.73 3.71
N ILE A 118 -9.78 18.46 3.46
CA ILE A 118 -9.05 19.02 2.31
C ILE A 118 -9.65 18.55 0.99
N LEU A 119 -9.99 17.26 0.88
CA LEU A 119 -10.61 16.65 -0.30
C LEU A 119 -12.00 17.20 -0.61
N ARG A 120 -12.70 17.78 0.37
CA ARG A 120 -13.97 18.48 0.13
C ARG A 120 -13.79 19.77 -0.67
N HIS A 121 -12.66 20.44 -0.53
CA HIS A 121 -12.41 21.77 -1.12
C HIS A 121 -11.41 21.74 -2.29
N HIS A 122 -10.68 20.65 -2.47
CA HIS A 122 -9.69 20.48 -3.55
C HIS A 122 -10.00 19.23 -4.35
N SER A 123 -9.70 19.25 -5.65
CA SER A 123 -9.82 18.03 -6.45
C SER A 123 -8.82 16.97 -5.98
N PRO A 124 -9.19 15.67 -6.00
CA PRO A 124 -8.30 14.60 -5.56
C PRO A 124 -6.95 14.60 -6.30
N ALA A 125 -6.94 14.94 -7.58
CA ALA A 125 -5.73 15.03 -8.39
C ALA A 125 -4.76 16.10 -7.86
N ILE A 126 -5.26 17.27 -7.50
CA ILE A 126 -4.45 18.37 -6.93
C ILE A 126 -3.89 17.94 -5.57
N VAL A 127 -4.69 17.27 -4.74
CA VAL A 127 -4.23 16.77 -3.43
C VAL A 127 -3.10 15.75 -3.61
N CYS A 128 -3.26 14.77 -4.51
CA CYS A 128 -2.20 13.81 -4.83
C CYS A 128 -0.93 14.48 -5.33
N GLN A 129 -1.04 15.47 -6.22
CA GLN A 129 0.11 16.22 -6.74
C GLN A 129 0.85 16.94 -5.61
N ARG A 130 0.12 17.66 -4.75
CA ARG A 130 0.70 18.39 -3.61
C ARG A 130 1.40 17.46 -2.61
N LEU A 131 0.79 16.31 -2.31
CA LEU A 131 1.40 15.28 -1.45
C LEU A 131 2.70 14.73 -2.07
N GLN A 132 2.72 14.53 -3.39
CA GLN A 132 3.92 14.10 -4.10
C GLN A 132 5.01 15.18 -4.11
N GLU A 133 4.65 16.44 -4.26
CA GLU A 133 5.57 17.58 -4.19
C GLU A 133 6.19 17.72 -2.79
N LEU A 134 5.39 17.60 -1.73
CA LEU A 134 5.87 17.59 -0.33
C LEU A 134 6.87 16.45 -0.10
N ARG A 135 6.58 15.27 -0.63
CA ARG A 135 7.48 14.11 -0.55
C ARG A 135 8.81 14.35 -1.28
N ARG A 136 8.78 15.03 -2.44
CA ARG A 136 9.98 15.36 -3.22
C ARG A 136 10.81 16.48 -2.60
N GLY A 137 10.19 17.36 -1.82
CA GLY A 137 10.84 18.52 -1.21
C GLY A 137 11.94 18.18 -0.20
N GLY A 138 12.01 16.94 0.30
CA GLY A 138 13.11 16.45 1.15
C GLY A 138 13.20 17.07 2.56
N ALA A 139 12.43 18.12 2.83
CA ALA A 139 12.37 18.78 4.14
C ALA A 139 11.66 17.94 5.21
N LEU A 140 10.81 17.00 4.80
CA LEU A 140 9.99 16.18 5.69
C LEU A 140 10.54 14.76 5.79
N ARG A 141 10.65 14.27 7.02
CA ARG A 141 10.90 12.85 7.29
C ARG A 141 9.68 12.03 6.92
N SER A 142 8.52 12.39 7.47
CA SER A 142 7.28 11.64 7.27
C SER A 142 6.07 12.57 7.19
N VAL A 143 5.09 12.16 6.39
CA VAL A 143 3.77 12.78 6.31
C VAL A 143 2.75 11.76 6.80
N LEU A 144 2.06 12.09 7.88
CA LEU A 144 1.01 11.29 8.51
C LEU A 144 -0.34 11.92 8.19
N LEU A 145 -1.23 11.16 7.55
CA LEU A 145 -2.55 11.65 7.14
C LEU A 145 -3.65 10.77 7.74
N LEU A 146 -4.68 11.38 8.32
CA LEU A 146 -5.92 10.68 8.68
C LEU A 146 -6.96 10.86 7.56
N LEU A 147 -7.57 9.78 7.12
CA LEU A 147 -8.55 9.74 6.04
C LEU A 147 -9.79 8.92 6.45
N HIS A 148 -10.90 9.62 6.66
CA HIS A 148 -12.22 9.00 6.87
C HIS A 148 -12.70 8.37 5.57
N SER A 149 -12.55 7.04 5.46
CA SER A 149 -12.76 6.30 4.21
C SER A 149 -14.23 6.25 3.78
N ASP A 150 -15.15 6.34 4.73
CA ASP A 150 -16.60 6.39 4.55
C ASP A 150 -17.12 7.70 3.95
N MET A 151 -16.33 8.76 3.96
CA MET A 151 -16.68 10.06 3.37
C MET A 151 -16.39 10.17 1.87
N HIS A 152 -15.66 9.21 1.29
CA HIS A 152 -15.16 9.29 -0.09
C HIS A 152 -15.50 8.06 -0.92
N GLN A 153 -15.50 8.24 -2.24
CA GLN A 153 -15.63 7.12 -3.16
C GLN A 153 -14.38 6.24 -3.12
N GLN A 154 -14.56 4.93 -3.26
CA GLN A 154 -13.47 3.94 -3.22
C GLN A 154 -12.35 4.24 -4.23
N GLY A 155 -12.66 4.79 -5.41
CA GLY A 155 -11.64 5.18 -6.40
C GLY A 155 -10.71 6.30 -5.92
N ILE A 156 -11.23 7.26 -5.15
CA ILE A 156 -10.44 8.37 -4.59
C ILE A 156 -9.56 7.85 -3.46
N VAL A 157 -10.14 7.09 -2.53
CA VAL A 157 -9.42 6.45 -1.43
C VAL A 157 -8.31 5.57 -1.98
N GLY A 158 -8.63 4.73 -2.97
CA GLY A 158 -7.67 3.89 -3.68
C GLY A 158 -6.51 4.70 -4.25
N SER A 159 -6.78 5.78 -4.99
CA SER A 159 -5.74 6.62 -5.61
C SER A 159 -4.76 7.19 -4.58
N LEU A 160 -5.27 7.70 -3.46
CA LEU A 160 -4.44 8.22 -2.35
C LEU A 160 -3.61 7.11 -1.70
N CYS A 161 -4.19 5.93 -1.53
CA CYS A 161 -3.53 4.78 -0.93
C CYS A 161 -2.43 4.19 -1.82
N HIS A 162 -2.56 4.33 -3.15
CA HIS A 162 -1.50 3.95 -4.06
C HIS A 162 -0.28 4.88 -3.97
N LEU A 163 -0.49 6.14 -3.61
CA LEU A 163 0.58 7.12 -3.40
C LEU A 163 1.34 6.87 -2.08
N ALA A 164 0.65 6.31 -1.08
CA ALA A 164 1.20 6.07 0.25
C ALA A 164 2.28 4.97 0.26
N THR A 165 3.29 5.18 1.12
CA THR A 165 4.31 4.17 1.44
C THR A 165 3.75 3.12 2.40
N ALA A 166 2.91 3.55 3.33
CA ALA A 166 2.15 2.65 4.20
C ALA A 166 0.70 3.12 4.35
N VAL A 167 -0.22 2.17 4.40
CA VAL A 167 -1.64 2.40 4.64
C VAL A 167 -2.04 1.54 5.83
N ILE A 168 -2.68 2.14 6.82
CA ILE A 168 -3.17 1.44 8.01
C ILE A 168 -4.67 1.62 8.04
N LEU A 169 -5.41 0.54 7.80
CA LEU A 169 -6.87 0.54 7.94
C LEU A 169 -7.23 0.09 9.35
N VAL A 170 -7.92 0.96 10.08
CA VAL A 170 -8.48 0.65 11.40
C VAL A 170 -9.85 0.03 11.22
N ALA A 171 -10.00 -1.20 11.70
CA ALA A 171 -11.23 -1.97 11.59
C ALA A 171 -11.61 -2.57 12.95
N PRO A 172 -12.91 -2.84 13.20
CA PRO A 172 -13.32 -3.54 14.40
C PRO A 172 -12.86 -5.00 14.33
N GLY A 173 -12.35 -5.53 15.43
CA GLY A 173 -12.07 -6.95 15.56
C GLY A 173 -13.34 -7.79 15.60
N MET A 174 -13.24 -9.07 15.25
CA MET A 174 -14.39 -9.98 15.11
C MET A 174 -15.25 -10.11 16.39
N SER A 175 -14.66 -9.86 17.57
CA SER A 175 -15.36 -9.90 18.87
C SER A 175 -15.83 -8.53 19.37
N GLY A 176 -15.61 -7.45 18.62
CA GLY A 176 -15.97 -6.07 18.99
C GLY A 176 -15.19 -5.47 20.17
N GLN A 177 -14.33 -6.25 20.83
CA GLN A 177 -13.55 -5.80 22.00
C GLN A 177 -12.17 -5.23 21.65
N HIS A 178 -11.62 -5.59 20.49
CA HIS A 178 -10.29 -5.16 20.07
C HIS A 178 -10.35 -4.47 18.72
N THR A 179 -9.53 -3.45 18.52
CA THR A 179 -9.32 -2.81 17.22
C THR A 179 -8.21 -3.52 16.46
N VAL A 180 -8.42 -3.74 15.17
CA VAL A 180 -7.46 -4.39 14.27
C VAL A 180 -6.90 -3.34 13.32
N ALA A 181 -5.57 -3.30 13.20
CA ALA A 181 -4.87 -2.52 12.19
C ALA A 181 -4.49 -3.45 11.04
N LYS A 182 -5.15 -3.27 9.90
CA LYS A 182 -4.76 -3.91 8.64
C LYS A 182 -3.75 -3.02 7.95
N THR A 183 -2.49 -3.38 8.05
CA THR A 183 -1.40 -2.55 7.55
C THR A 183 -0.95 -3.08 6.19
N THR A 184 -0.78 -2.18 5.23
CA THR A 184 -0.19 -2.46 3.91
C THR A 184 1.03 -1.57 3.73
N ARG A 185 2.21 -2.16 3.55
CA ARG A 185 3.46 -1.42 3.33
C ARG A 185 4.01 -1.69 1.94
N ARG A 186 4.53 -0.65 1.30
CA ARG A 186 5.20 -0.71 0.00
C ARG A 186 6.67 -0.39 0.18
N THR A 187 7.52 -1.31 -0.23
CA THR A 187 8.97 -1.13 -0.20
C THR A 187 9.47 -0.37 -1.43
N LYS A 188 10.70 0.15 -1.38
CA LYS A 188 11.34 0.81 -2.53
C LYS A 188 11.52 -0.12 -3.75
N SER A 189 11.61 -1.43 -3.52
CA SER A 189 11.63 -2.46 -4.55
C SER A 189 10.26 -2.75 -5.18
N GLY A 190 9.18 -2.08 -4.76
CA GLY A 190 7.83 -2.32 -5.25
C GLY A 190 7.10 -3.49 -4.58
N ARG A 191 7.79 -4.33 -3.80
CA ARG A 191 7.16 -5.39 -3.00
C ARG A 191 6.18 -4.80 -2.00
N VAL A 192 4.96 -5.36 -1.99
CA VAL A 192 3.88 -5.01 -1.08
C VAL A 192 3.75 -6.09 -0.01
N THR A 193 3.76 -5.71 1.26
CA THR A 193 3.52 -6.59 2.41
C THR A 193 2.24 -6.18 3.13
N ARG A 194 1.46 -7.15 3.58
CA ARG A 194 0.21 -6.95 4.31
C ARG A 194 0.25 -7.75 5.60
N GLU A 195 -0.10 -7.13 6.70
CA GLU A 195 -0.21 -7.79 8.01
C GLU A 195 -1.42 -7.23 8.74
N GLU A 196 -2.08 -8.09 9.52
CA GLU A 196 -3.18 -7.72 10.39
C GLU A 196 -2.72 -7.91 11.84
N GLU A 197 -2.79 -6.82 12.61
CA GLU A 197 -2.32 -6.78 13.99
C GLU A 197 -3.42 -6.21 14.90
N CYS A 198 -3.74 -6.95 15.96
CA CYS A 198 -4.64 -6.48 17.02
C CYS A 198 -3.86 -5.49 17.91
N PHE A 199 -4.35 -4.27 18.05
CA PHE A 199 -3.68 -3.23 18.82
C PHE A 199 -4.62 -2.57 19.82
N SER A 200 -4.05 -2.08 20.92
CA SER A 200 -4.72 -1.20 21.85
C SER A 200 -3.88 0.05 22.10
N VAL A 201 -4.55 1.17 22.34
CA VAL A 201 -3.92 2.45 22.66
C VAL A 201 -4.19 2.72 24.14
N SER A 202 -3.13 2.77 24.93
CA SER A 202 -3.22 3.08 26.36
C SER A 202 -3.49 4.58 26.57
N GLU A 203 -3.88 4.96 27.80
CA GLU A 203 -4.15 6.37 28.16
C GLU A 203 -2.94 7.29 27.97
N ASP A 204 -1.72 6.74 28.08
CA ASP A 204 -0.46 7.42 27.81
C ASP A 204 -0.08 7.46 26.32
N LEU A 205 -1.03 7.14 25.43
CA LEU A 205 -0.85 7.07 23.98
C LEU A 205 0.26 6.09 23.56
N THR A 206 0.57 5.10 24.40
CA THR A 206 1.42 3.98 23.98
C THR A 206 0.59 2.93 23.26
N ILE A 207 1.11 2.49 22.12
CA ILE A 207 0.47 1.46 21.30
C ILE A 207 1.08 0.12 21.66
N THR A 208 0.24 -0.80 22.14
CA THR A 208 0.62 -2.18 22.41
C THR A 208 0.02 -3.08 21.35
N ILE A 209 0.85 -3.96 20.79
CA ILE A 209 0.39 -5.02 19.89
C ILE A 209 0.14 -6.25 20.75
N GLU A 210 -1.08 -6.76 20.70
CA GLU A 210 -1.40 -8.05 21.29
C GLU A 210 -0.84 -9.13 20.36
N ALA A 211 0.12 -9.93 20.86
CA ALA A 211 0.70 -11.03 20.09
C ALA A 211 -0.40 -11.99 19.61
N GLN A 212 -0.24 -12.53 18.40
CA GLN A 212 -1.19 -13.37 17.63
C GLN A 212 -1.64 -14.69 18.31
N SER A 213 -1.72 -14.80 19.63
CA SER A 213 -2.24 -15.98 20.33
C SER A 213 -3.74 -15.91 20.64
N SER A 214 -4.42 -14.78 20.45
CA SER A 214 -5.86 -14.62 20.78
C SER A 214 -6.74 -14.08 19.64
N CYS A 215 -6.15 -13.58 18.55
CA CYS A 215 -6.90 -13.26 17.33
C CYS A 215 -7.04 -14.46 16.37
N SER A 216 -6.45 -15.62 16.70
CA SER A 216 -6.85 -16.93 16.18
C SER A 216 -7.89 -17.56 17.13
N GLY A 217 -9.05 -16.90 17.25
CA GLY A 217 -10.25 -17.68 17.53
C GLY A 217 -10.42 -18.59 16.34
N LYS A 218 -10.35 -19.91 16.56
CA LYS A 218 -10.51 -20.98 15.55
C LYS A 218 -11.20 -20.41 14.32
N THR A 219 -10.46 -20.33 13.22
CA THR A 219 -11.05 -20.40 11.90
C THR A 219 -12.01 -21.59 11.97
N LEU A 220 -13.29 -21.34 12.22
CA LEU A 220 -14.32 -22.06 11.50
C LEU A 220 -13.81 -21.97 10.08
N PRO A 221 -13.51 -23.10 9.41
CA PRO A 221 -13.08 -23.03 8.04
C PRO A 221 -14.05 -22.05 7.39
N GLU A 222 -13.50 -20.95 6.88
CA GLU A 222 -14.06 -20.28 5.72
C GLU A 222 -14.76 -21.40 4.95
N PRO A 223 -16.10 -21.37 4.73
CA PRO A 223 -16.65 -22.34 3.80
C PRO A 223 -15.76 -22.15 2.60
N GLU A 224 -14.94 -23.16 2.31
CA GLU A 224 -13.88 -23.09 1.32
C GLU A 224 -14.51 -22.27 0.23
N GLU A 225 -13.99 -21.06 -0.05
CA GLU A 225 -14.33 -20.44 -1.30
C GLU A 225 -13.84 -21.50 -2.26
N TYR A 226 -14.77 -22.39 -2.67
CA TYR A 226 -14.54 -23.46 -3.59
C TYR A 226 -13.91 -22.68 -4.71
N GLU A 227 -12.60 -22.82 -4.92
CA GLU A 227 -11.87 -22.03 -5.91
C GLU A 227 -12.78 -22.02 -7.12
N ALA A 228 -13.44 -20.89 -7.35
CA ALA A 228 -14.58 -20.89 -8.23
C ALA A 228 -13.93 -21.08 -9.57
N ASP A 229 -14.02 -22.31 -10.08
CA ASP A 229 -13.25 -22.77 -11.21
C ASP A 229 -13.27 -21.65 -12.25
N PRO A 230 -12.13 -21.03 -12.60
CA PRO A 230 -12.13 -19.86 -13.46
C PRO A 230 -12.75 -20.16 -14.83
N ALA A 231 -12.93 -21.44 -15.17
CA ALA A 231 -13.65 -21.92 -16.33
C ALA A 231 -15.18 -22.07 -16.17
N ALA A 232 -15.74 -21.97 -14.95
CA ALA A 232 -17.15 -22.25 -14.66
C ALA A 232 -18.14 -21.27 -15.30
N ASN A 233 -17.72 -20.03 -15.57
CA ASN A 233 -18.56 -18.97 -16.17
C ASN A 233 -18.29 -18.75 -17.67
N LEU A 234 -17.60 -19.67 -18.33
CA LEU A 234 -17.35 -19.56 -19.76
C LEU A 234 -18.54 -20.10 -20.56
N THR A 235 -18.90 -19.40 -21.63
CA THR A 235 -19.94 -19.83 -22.59
C THR A 235 -19.47 -21.00 -23.47
N PHE A 236 -18.22 -21.42 -23.33
CA PHE A 236 -17.62 -22.57 -23.99
C PHE A 236 -16.81 -23.37 -22.97
N ASN A 237 -16.81 -24.70 -23.12
CA ASN A 237 -16.18 -25.59 -22.15
C ASN A 237 -14.67 -25.66 -22.38
N LEU A 238 -13.87 -25.28 -21.39
CA LEU A 238 -12.40 -25.43 -21.42
C LEU A 238 -11.94 -26.83 -20.99
N ARG A 239 -12.80 -27.59 -20.31
CA ARG A 239 -12.48 -28.94 -19.82
C ARG A 239 -12.96 -29.96 -20.85
N LEU A 240 -12.06 -30.82 -21.31
CA LEU A 240 -12.46 -31.97 -22.13
C LEU A 240 -13.22 -32.95 -21.24
N SER A 241 -14.35 -33.45 -21.73
CA SER A 241 -14.98 -34.63 -21.14
C SER A 241 -14.08 -35.85 -21.29
N GLU A 242 -14.29 -36.89 -20.47
CA GLU A 242 -13.48 -38.11 -20.53
C GLU A 242 -13.51 -38.75 -21.93
N VAL A 243 -14.67 -38.70 -22.59
CA VAL A 243 -14.84 -39.19 -23.96
C VAL A 243 -14.02 -38.37 -24.97
N GLU A 244 -13.98 -37.04 -24.82
CA GLU A 244 -13.18 -36.16 -25.68
C GLU A 244 -11.68 -36.30 -25.41
N ARG A 245 -11.28 -36.52 -24.15
CA ARG A 245 -9.90 -36.81 -23.76
C ARG A 245 -9.40 -38.10 -24.39
N GLU A 246 -10.18 -39.18 -24.26
CA GLU A 246 -9.87 -40.47 -24.91
C GLU A 246 -9.81 -40.33 -26.44
N ALA A 247 -10.74 -39.58 -27.04
CA ALA A 247 -10.73 -39.33 -28.48
C ALA A 247 -9.50 -38.54 -28.93
N LYS A 248 -9.08 -37.53 -28.16
CA LYS A 248 -7.86 -36.75 -28.40
C LYS A 248 -6.61 -37.60 -28.27
N GLU A 249 -6.51 -38.45 -27.24
CA GLU A 249 -5.37 -39.36 -27.05
C GLU A 249 -5.27 -40.42 -28.15
N LYS A 250 -6.41 -40.87 -28.68
CA LYS A 250 -6.46 -41.83 -29.78
C LYS A 250 -6.21 -41.19 -31.15
N LEU A 251 -6.23 -39.87 -31.26
CA LEU A 251 -6.04 -39.16 -32.51
C LEU A 251 -4.56 -39.20 -32.93
N SER A 252 -4.24 -40.02 -33.92
CA SER A 252 -2.91 -40.03 -34.53
C SER A 252 -2.69 -38.76 -35.37
N LEU A 253 -1.78 -37.90 -34.94
CA LEU A 253 -1.44 -36.68 -35.67
C LEU A 253 -0.64 -37.02 -36.95
N PRO A 254 -1.00 -36.47 -38.13
CA PRO A 254 -0.40 -36.85 -39.42
C PRO A 254 1.13 -36.66 -39.51
N PHE A 255 1.67 -35.69 -38.76
CA PHE A 255 3.08 -35.29 -38.82
C PHE A 255 3.86 -35.58 -37.53
N VAL A 256 3.23 -36.20 -36.53
CA VAL A 256 3.91 -36.65 -35.31
C VAL A 256 4.23 -38.13 -35.47
N PHE A 257 5.46 -38.40 -35.91
CA PHE A 257 5.96 -39.76 -36.01
C PHE A 257 6.29 -40.32 -34.62
N SER A 258 6.00 -41.59 -34.38
CA SER A 258 6.48 -42.30 -33.18
C SER A 258 8.01 -42.28 -33.14
N GLN A 259 8.59 -42.47 -31.95
CA GLN A 259 10.04 -42.46 -31.79
C GLN A 259 10.72 -43.55 -32.65
N GLU A 260 10.07 -44.71 -32.86
CA GLU A 260 10.57 -45.74 -33.78
C GLU A 260 10.50 -45.29 -35.24
N LYS A 261 9.44 -44.56 -35.64
CA LYS A 261 9.31 -44.06 -37.01
C LYS A 261 10.23 -42.89 -37.30
N LYS A 262 10.46 -42.00 -36.32
CA LYS A 262 11.48 -40.94 -36.40
C LYS A 262 12.87 -41.54 -36.56
N SER A 263 13.25 -42.50 -35.73
CA SER A 263 14.54 -43.18 -35.85
C SER A 263 14.66 -43.92 -37.18
N ALA A 264 13.62 -44.61 -37.65
CA ALA A 264 13.64 -45.27 -38.95
C ALA A 264 13.77 -44.32 -40.16
N LEU A 265 13.30 -43.07 -40.05
CA LEU A 265 13.45 -42.03 -41.08
C LEU A 265 14.80 -41.30 -41.00
N LEU A 266 15.34 -41.10 -39.79
CA LEU A 266 16.62 -40.45 -39.54
C LEU A 266 17.81 -41.38 -39.77
N HIS A 267 17.61 -42.71 -39.71
CA HIS A 267 18.67 -43.64 -40.05
C HIS A 267 18.88 -43.70 -41.57
N PRO A 268 20.10 -43.45 -42.05
CA PRO A 268 20.40 -43.51 -43.48
C PRO A 268 20.20 -44.94 -43.97
N ARG A 269 19.21 -45.14 -44.84
CA ARG A 269 19.07 -46.40 -45.59
C ARG A 269 20.24 -46.51 -46.57
N PRO A 270 20.73 -47.74 -46.88
CA PRO A 270 21.72 -47.93 -47.93
C PRO A 270 21.19 -47.33 -49.24
N GLY A 271 21.82 -46.27 -49.74
CA GLY A 271 21.40 -45.53 -50.94
C GLY A 271 20.61 -44.22 -50.72
N ALA A 272 20.44 -43.75 -49.48
CA ALA A 272 19.86 -42.44 -49.21
C ALA A 272 20.87 -41.31 -49.50
N GLY A 273 20.43 -40.26 -50.23
CA GLY A 273 21.26 -39.10 -50.57
C GLY A 273 21.75 -38.38 -49.31
N ARG A 274 23.03 -38.01 -49.29
CA ARG A 274 23.64 -37.25 -48.19
C ARG A 274 23.48 -35.76 -48.49
N ILE A 275 22.73 -35.04 -47.64
CA ILE A 275 22.71 -33.58 -47.67
C ILE A 275 23.95 -33.11 -46.92
N LEU A 276 24.88 -32.46 -47.61
CA LEU A 276 25.98 -31.73 -46.98
C LEU A 276 25.55 -30.28 -46.84
N TYR A 277 25.57 -29.79 -45.61
CA TYR A 277 25.47 -28.37 -45.33
C TYR A 277 26.89 -27.81 -45.19
N GLU A 278 27.22 -26.80 -45.99
CA GLU A 278 28.43 -26.00 -45.83
C GLU A 278 27.98 -24.65 -45.24
N PRO A 279 28.37 -24.32 -43.99
CA PRO A 279 28.00 -23.04 -43.39
C PRO A 279 28.57 -21.88 -44.20
N ASP A 280 27.75 -20.85 -44.44
CA ASP A 280 28.24 -19.62 -45.05
C ASP A 280 28.72 -18.63 -43.97
N ASP A 281 29.48 -17.61 -44.39
CA ASP A 281 30.05 -16.60 -43.47
C ASP A 281 28.99 -15.75 -42.74
N ASN A 282 27.71 -15.94 -43.06
CA ASN A 282 26.55 -15.22 -42.56
C ASN A 282 25.58 -16.14 -41.79
N ASP A 283 25.97 -17.40 -41.54
CA ASP A 283 25.29 -18.31 -40.61
C ASP A 283 25.61 -17.92 -39.17
N ASP A 284 24.78 -17.05 -38.62
CA ASP A 284 24.83 -16.66 -37.22
C ASP A 284 24.38 -17.85 -36.35
N PHE A 285 25.32 -18.52 -35.69
CA PHE A 285 25.02 -19.39 -34.56
C PHE A 285 24.59 -18.52 -33.39
N ASP A 286 23.31 -18.18 -33.35
CA ASP A 286 22.69 -17.49 -32.21
C ASP A 286 22.87 -18.37 -30.96
N GLN A 287 23.66 -17.90 -29.99
CA GLN A 287 23.92 -18.62 -28.73
C GLN A 287 22.76 -18.54 -27.74
N GLU A 288 21.73 -17.74 -28.03
CA GLU A 288 20.49 -17.72 -27.26
C GLU A 288 19.55 -18.77 -27.85
N ASP A 289 19.66 -20.01 -27.35
CA ASP A 289 18.58 -20.98 -27.52
C ASP A 289 17.40 -20.51 -26.65
N PRO A 290 16.28 -20.05 -27.24
CA PRO A 290 15.15 -19.50 -26.48
C PRO A 290 14.37 -20.58 -25.71
N ASP A 291 14.80 -21.85 -25.78
CA ASP A 291 14.24 -22.96 -25.02
C ASP A 291 15.11 -23.32 -23.78
N ASP A 292 16.29 -22.70 -23.58
CA ASP A 292 17.20 -22.98 -22.45
C ASP A 292 16.67 -22.48 -21.09
N ASP A 293 15.61 -21.67 -21.07
CA ASP A 293 14.90 -21.22 -19.87
C ASP A 293 13.59 -21.99 -19.61
N LEU A 294 13.31 -23.04 -20.40
CA LEU A 294 12.15 -23.91 -20.22
C LEU A 294 12.49 -25.14 -19.38
N ASP A 295 12.22 -25.07 -18.08
CA ASP A 295 12.17 -26.25 -17.19
C ASP A 295 10.92 -27.09 -17.51
N VAL A 296 11.01 -28.00 -18.49
CA VAL A 296 9.96 -29.02 -18.81
C VAL A 296 10.18 -30.31 -18.04
#